data_AF-A0A2I4G7E4-F1
#
_entry.id   AF-A0A2I4G7E4-F1
#
_cell.length_a   1.000
_cell.length_b   1.000
_cell.length_c   1.000
_cell.angle_alpha   90.00
_cell.angle_beta   90.00
_cell.angle_gamma   90.00
#
_symmetry.space_group_name_H-M   'P 1'
#
loop_
_entity.id
_entity.type
_entity.pdbx_description
1 polymer ?
#
loop_
_entity_poly.entity_id
_entity_poly.type
_entity_poly.pdbx_seq_one_letter_code
_entity_poly.pdbx_strand_id
1 'polypeptide(L)'
;MANSKYEYVKSFEVEDEVMLPNLIVVRIDGRDFRRFSEVHEFEKPDDERALNLMNSCATAILEEYPDIAFSYGFSDEYSFVFKKTSKFYQRRASKLLSLIVSLFSSVYVTKWKEFFPEKELKYPPSYHSRVISCASIEVLQAYLAWRQNDCHLNNLHDTCLWMLVKGGETENKAREFLKGTQKQQKNELLFQKFHINYKNLPAMYRQGSCIFKTKVEENVKCNVNGAPVKRLRRKARIVHAENIAGRSFWNEHPSLLKEVGGFTEDVDKIKLEYVRFFQFENKLMPSTWIVIRIDGCHFHRFSEVHQFEKPNDKQALNLMNSCAVAVLQEIPDIIFAYGVSDEYSFVFKKDSHFYQRQASEIVSVTVSFFSSMYIMKWKEFFPLKELKYPPSFDGRAVCYPSDEILRDYLAWRQVDL
;
A
#
# COMPACT_ATOMS: atom_id res chain seq x y z
N MET A 1 -13.76 -29.09 -19.50
CA MET A 1 -12.57 -29.07 -18.64
C MET A 1 -12.54 -30.39 -17.90
N ALA A 2 -11.61 -31.27 -18.26
CA ALA A 2 -11.43 -32.53 -17.54
C ALA A 2 -10.69 -32.23 -16.23
N ASN A 3 -11.17 -32.77 -15.10
CA ASN A 3 -10.44 -32.74 -13.84
C ASN A 3 -9.07 -33.39 -14.07
N SER A 4 -8.04 -32.57 -14.26
CA SER A 4 -6.68 -33.08 -14.41
C SER A 4 -6.34 -33.84 -13.13
N LYS A 5 -5.57 -34.93 -13.23
CA LYS A 5 -5.10 -35.69 -12.05
C LYS A 5 -4.36 -34.82 -11.01
N TYR A 6 -3.97 -33.60 -11.38
CA TYR A 6 -3.25 -32.65 -10.56
C TYR A 6 -4.14 -31.62 -9.86
N GLU A 7 -5.46 -31.61 -10.08
CA GLU A 7 -6.35 -30.56 -9.54
C GLU A 7 -6.35 -30.49 -8.00
N TYR A 8 -6.00 -31.59 -7.33
CA TYR A 8 -5.87 -31.64 -5.87
C TYR A 8 -4.91 -30.60 -5.30
N VAL A 9 -3.92 -30.10 -6.07
CA VAL A 9 -2.98 -29.08 -5.60
C VAL A 9 -3.67 -27.77 -5.21
N LYS A 10 -4.87 -27.49 -5.74
CA LYS A 10 -5.69 -26.34 -5.33
C LYS A 10 -6.14 -26.43 -3.87
N SER A 11 -6.23 -27.62 -3.29
CA SER A 11 -6.63 -27.78 -1.88
C SER A 11 -5.58 -27.31 -0.88
N PHE A 12 -4.36 -26.96 -1.34
CA PHE A 12 -3.32 -26.35 -0.51
C PHE A 12 -3.47 -24.83 -0.41
N GLU A 13 -4.35 -24.22 -1.20
CA GLU A 13 -4.69 -22.81 -1.03
C GLU A 13 -5.40 -22.62 0.32
N VAL A 14 -4.93 -21.65 1.11
CA VAL A 14 -5.47 -21.37 2.44
C VAL A 14 -6.60 -20.34 2.32
N GLU A 15 -7.73 -20.60 2.96
CA GLU A 15 -8.77 -19.60 3.17
C GLU A 15 -8.30 -18.54 4.16
N ASP A 16 -8.31 -17.29 3.74
CA ASP A 16 -7.80 -16.15 4.52
C ASP A 16 -8.86 -15.03 4.64
N GLU A 17 -10.13 -15.43 4.74
CA GLU A 17 -11.23 -14.50 4.93
C GLU A 17 -11.11 -13.75 6.27
N VAL A 18 -11.21 -12.43 6.22
CA VAL A 18 -11.37 -11.61 7.42
C VAL A 18 -12.81 -11.73 7.92
N MET A 19 -13.02 -12.60 8.91
CA MET A 19 -14.33 -12.93 9.45
C MET A 19 -15.15 -11.70 9.88
N LEU A 20 -16.46 -11.74 9.62
CA LEU A 20 -17.40 -10.79 10.23
C LEU A 20 -17.51 -11.06 11.74
N PRO A 21 -17.70 -10.03 12.59
CA PRO A 21 -17.99 -8.62 12.27
C PRO A 21 -16.74 -7.71 12.17
N ASN A 22 -15.53 -8.26 12.01
CA ASN A 22 -14.30 -7.47 12.08
C ASN A 22 -14.24 -6.40 10.97
N LEU A 23 -13.75 -5.21 11.34
CA LEU A 23 -13.40 -4.14 10.41
C LEU A 23 -12.05 -4.47 9.76
N ILE A 24 -11.91 -4.14 8.47
CA ILE A 24 -10.70 -4.39 7.69
C ILE A 24 -9.93 -3.08 7.55
N VAL A 25 -8.66 -3.10 7.92
CA VAL A 25 -7.70 -2.06 7.58
C VAL A 25 -6.56 -2.69 6.78
N VAL A 26 -6.29 -2.16 5.59
CA VAL A 26 -5.08 -2.53 4.82
C VAL A 26 -4.04 -1.45 5.04
N ARG A 27 -2.89 -1.80 5.62
CA ARG A 27 -1.75 -0.89 5.76
C ARG A 27 -0.70 -1.23 4.73
N ILE A 28 -0.18 -0.21 4.05
CA ILE A 28 1.02 -0.27 3.23
C ILE A 28 2.17 0.52 3.87
N ASP A 29 3.40 0.13 3.57
CA ASP A 29 4.63 0.71 4.14
C ASP A 29 5.78 0.60 3.12
N GLY A 30 6.61 1.62 2.98
CA GLY A 30 7.67 1.67 1.97
C GLY A 30 8.82 0.68 2.24
N ARG A 31 9.14 -0.19 1.28
CA ARG A 31 10.30 -1.10 1.38
C ARG A 31 11.60 -0.32 1.16
N ASP A 32 12.43 -0.26 2.21
CA ASP A 32 13.72 0.45 2.21
C ASP A 32 13.59 1.92 1.74
N PHE A 33 12.52 2.58 2.18
CA PHE A 33 12.20 3.93 1.72
C PHE A 33 13.19 4.99 2.20
N ARG A 34 13.98 4.67 3.25
CA ARG A 34 15.13 5.47 3.64
C ARG A 34 16.13 5.59 2.48
N ARG A 35 16.61 4.45 1.96
CA ARG A 35 17.50 4.42 0.80
C ARG A 35 16.84 5.04 -0.44
N PHE A 36 15.54 4.79 -0.64
CA PHE A 36 14.78 5.39 -1.74
C PHE A 36 14.82 6.92 -1.69
N SER A 37 14.58 7.49 -0.50
CA SER A 37 14.62 8.93 -0.28
C SER A 37 16.02 9.53 -0.44
N GLU A 38 17.07 8.80 -0.07
CA GLU A 38 18.46 9.22 -0.23
C GLU A 38 18.87 9.22 -1.71
N VAL A 39 18.58 8.13 -2.43
CA VAL A 39 18.91 7.96 -3.86
C VAL A 39 18.18 8.96 -4.75
N HIS A 40 16.95 9.34 -4.38
CA HIS A 40 16.15 10.34 -5.09
C HIS A 40 16.24 11.75 -4.46
N GLU A 41 17.14 11.95 -3.48
CA GLU A 41 17.47 13.26 -2.89
C GLU A 41 16.24 14.02 -2.37
N PHE A 42 15.39 13.34 -1.59
CA PHE A 42 14.24 13.96 -0.96
C PHE A 42 14.69 14.99 0.08
N GLU A 43 13.94 16.08 0.16
CA GLU A 43 14.13 17.09 1.19
C GLU A 43 13.94 16.50 2.58
N LYS A 44 14.71 17.02 3.54
CA LYS A 44 14.70 16.58 4.93
C LYS A 44 14.38 17.74 5.87
N PRO A 45 13.56 17.55 6.92
CA PRO A 45 12.96 16.29 7.36
C PRO A 45 11.84 15.77 6.45
N ASP A 46 11.10 16.65 5.79
CA ASP A 46 9.94 16.32 4.96
C ASP A 46 10.13 16.84 3.53
N ASP A 47 9.71 16.05 2.53
CA ASP A 47 9.59 16.48 1.14
C ASP A 47 8.11 16.56 0.76
N GLU A 48 7.63 17.79 0.53
CA GLU A 48 6.22 18.06 0.23
C GLU A 48 5.75 17.31 -1.02
N ARG A 49 6.62 17.19 -2.04
CA ARG A 49 6.29 16.53 -3.31
C ARG A 49 6.11 15.04 -3.10
N ALA A 50 6.99 14.43 -2.30
CA ALA A 50 6.90 13.00 -1.97
C ALA A 50 5.60 12.68 -1.22
N LEU A 51 5.26 13.50 -0.22
CA LEU A 51 4.02 13.34 0.56
C LEU A 51 2.78 13.58 -0.32
N ASN A 52 2.79 14.58 -1.18
CA ASN A 52 1.70 14.83 -2.12
C ASN A 52 1.56 13.72 -3.17
N LEU A 53 2.66 13.10 -3.62
CA LEU A 53 2.61 11.91 -4.47
C LEU A 53 1.95 10.73 -3.73
N MET A 54 2.31 10.47 -2.47
CA MET A 54 1.65 9.45 -1.64
C MET A 54 0.14 9.75 -1.47
N ASN A 55 -0.22 11.01 -1.18
CA ASN A 55 -1.62 11.45 -1.09
C ASN A 55 -2.38 11.24 -2.41
N SER A 56 -1.73 11.51 -3.55
CA SER A 56 -2.29 11.33 -4.89
C SER A 56 -2.50 9.85 -5.26
N CYS A 57 -1.63 8.97 -4.77
CA CYS A 57 -1.79 7.52 -4.88
C CYS A 57 -2.97 7.02 -4.02
N ALA A 58 -3.04 7.43 -2.75
CA ALA A 58 -4.15 7.07 -1.87
C ALA A 58 -5.51 7.58 -2.39
N THR A 59 -5.52 8.78 -2.99
CA THR A 59 -6.72 9.32 -3.66
C THR A 59 -7.19 8.42 -4.81
N ALA A 60 -6.26 7.98 -5.68
CA ALA A 60 -6.58 7.08 -6.78
C ALA A 60 -7.12 5.72 -6.29
N ILE A 61 -6.59 5.20 -5.19
CA ILE A 61 -7.10 3.98 -4.55
C ILE A 61 -8.53 4.16 -4.06
N LEU A 62 -8.84 5.29 -3.40
CA LEU A 62 -10.20 5.58 -2.97
C LEU A 62 -11.15 5.68 -4.16
N GLU A 63 -10.72 6.27 -5.27
CA GLU A 63 -11.51 6.40 -6.50
C GLU A 63 -11.80 5.03 -7.13
N GLU A 64 -10.78 4.19 -7.28
CA GLU A 64 -10.88 2.84 -7.88
C GLU A 64 -11.66 1.85 -7.01
N TYR A 65 -11.52 1.93 -5.69
CA TYR A 65 -12.19 1.04 -4.74
C TYR A 65 -13.18 1.79 -3.84
N PRO A 66 -14.45 1.95 -4.27
CA PRO A 66 -15.47 2.65 -3.50
C PRO A 66 -15.80 2.06 -2.14
N ASP A 67 -15.30 0.87 -1.83
CA ASP A 67 -15.53 0.17 -0.58
C ASP A 67 -14.58 0.61 0.55
N ILE A 68 -13.55 1.38 0.21
CA ILE A 68 -12.70 2.09 1.16
C ILE A 68 -13.41 3.37 1.57
N ALA A 69 -13.67 3.51 2.87
CA ALA A 69 -14.40 4.65 3.45
C ALA A 69 -13.45 5.77 3.88
N PHE A 70 -12.30 5.40 4.43
CA PHE A 70 -11.34 6.32 5.04
C PHE A 70 -9.92 5.84 4.78
N SER A 71 -8.98 6.77 4.65
CA SER A 71 -7.56 6.47 4.62
C SER A 71 -6.76 7.49 5.40
N TYR A 72 -5.62 7.06 5.93
CA TYR A 72 -4.69 7.89 6.67
C TYR A 72 -3.26 7.52 6.32
N GLY A 73 -2.40 8.49 6.05
CA GLY A 73 -1.00 8.26 5.74
C GLY A 73 -0.09 9.37 6.23
N PHE A 74 1.17 9.02 6.46
CA PHE A 74 2.28 9.90 6.78
C PHE A 74 3.59 9.21 6.40
N SER A 75 4.67 9.98 6.20
CA SER A 75 5.94 9.44 5.72
C SER A 75 5.72 8.60 4.45
N ASP A 76 6.07 7.32 4.51
CA ASP A 76 6.03 6.30 3.47
C ASP A 76 4.96 5.22 3.75
N GLU A 77 4.04 5.47 4.68
CA GLU A 77 2.94 4.54 5.02
C GLU A 77 1.55 5.13 4.70
N TYR A 78 0.61 4.23 4.41
CA TYR A 78 -0.80 4.54 4.26
C TYR A 78 -1.68 3.41 4.79
N SER A 79 -2.78 3.75 5.43
CA SER A 79 -3.80 2.83 5.94
C SER A 79 -5.13 3.09 5.23
N PHE A 80 -5.79 2.03 4.79
CA PHE A 80 -7.07 2.06 4.10
C PHE A 80 -8.12 1.29 4.89
N VAL A 81 -9.11 2.01 5.41
CA VAL A 81 -10.20 1.47 6.22
C VAL A 81 -11.39 1.17 5.32
N PHE A 82 -11.79 -0.10 5.29
CA PHE A 82 -12.95 -0.55 4.53
C PHE A 82 -14.24 -0.30 5.29
N LYS A 83 -15.34 -0.21 4.54
CA LYS A 83 -16.70 -0.14 5.10
C LYS A 83 -16.97 -1.34 5.99
N LYS A 84 -17.75 -1.12 7.06
CA LYS A 84 -18.17 -2.21 7.97
C LYS A 84 -18.93 -3.33 7.24
N THR A 85 -19.69 -2.98 6.22
CA THR A 85 -20.48 -3.92 5.41
C THR A 85 -19.74 -4.49 4.20
N SER A 86 -18.43 -4.24 4.10
CA SER A 86 -17.61 -4.69 2.98
C SER A 86 -17.74 -6.19 2.74
N LYS A 87 -18.00 -6.56 1.48
CA LYS A 87 -17.86 -7.92 0.95
C LYS A 87 -16.82 -7.98 -0.17
N PHE A 88 -15.96 -6.96 -0.26
CA PHE A 88 -15.03 -6.78 -1.36
C PHE A 88 -14.11 -8.01 -1.46
N TYR A 89 -14.13 -8.67 -2.62
CA TYR A 89 -13.44 -9.95 -2.89
C TYR A 89 -13.62 -11.04 -1.82
N GLN A 90 -14.84 -11.18 -1.28
CA GLN A 90 -15.14 -12.13 -0.20
C GLN A 90 -14.22 -11.95 1.01
N ARG A 91 -13.71 -10.73 1.21
CA ARG A 91 -12.88 -10.34 2.36
C ARG A 91 -11.60 -11.16 2.52
N ARG A 92 -11.10 -11.77 1.44
CA ARG A 92 -9.82 -12.52 1.40
C ARG A 92 -8.62 -11.59 1.61
N ALA A 93 -7.89 -11.79 2.70
CA ALA A 93 -6.83 -10.88 3.13
C ALA A 93 -5.72 -10.69 2.08
N SER A 94 -5.26 -11.77 1.46
CA SER A 94 -4.27 -11.79 0.38
C SER A 94 -4.72 -10.99 -0.83
N LYS A 95 -5.98 -11.15 -1.26
CA LYS A 95 -6.55 -10.38 -2.38
C LYS A 95 -6.63 -8.89 -2.03
N LEU A 96 -7.06 -8.56 -0.82
CA LEU A 96 -7.17 -7.18 -0.34
C LEU A 96 -5.81 -6.48 -0.31
N LEU A 97 -4.83 -7.06 0.38
CA LEU A 97 -3.51 -6.44 0.55
C LEU A 97 -2.75 -6.30 -0.77
N SER A 98 -2.85 -7.32 -1.65
CA SER A 98 -2.10 -7.36 -2.91
C SER A 98 -2.66 -6.41 -3.96
N LEU A 99 -3.98 -6.28 -4.08
CA LEU A 99 -4.59 -5.30 -4.99
C LEU A 99 -4.29 -3.86 -4.58
N ILE A 100 -4.40 -3.56 -3.29
CA ILE A 100 -4.11 -2.22 -2.76
C ILE A 100 -2.65 -1.86 -3.01
N VAL A 101 -1.72 -2.74 -2.68
CA VAL A 101 -0.29 -2.47 -2.85
C VAL A 101 0.10 -2.42 -4.32
N SER A 102 -0.47 -3.28 -5.17
CA SER A 102 -0.23 -3.29 -6.62
C SER A 102 -0.65 -1.95 -7.24
N LEU A 103 -1.90 -1.53 -7.00
CA LEU A 103 -2.40 -0.28 -7.55
C LEU A 103 -1.63 0.92 -6.99
N PHE A 104 -1.32 0.94 -5.70
CA PHE A 104 -0.52 2.01 -5.10
C PHE A 104 0.83 2.17 -5.81
N SER A 105 1.53 1.04 -5.99
CA SER A 105 2.87 1.00 -6.58
C SER A 105 2.84 1.42 -8.05
N SER A 106 1.84 0.96 -8.81
CA SER A 106 1.67 1.34 -10.22
C SER A 106 1.34 2.83 -10.36
N VAL A 107 0.45 3.38 -9.51
CA VAL A 107 0.08 4.81 -9.54
C VAL A 107 1.27 5.67 -9.13
N TYR A 108 2.06 5.25 -8.14
CA TYR A 108 3.25 5.98 -7.69
C TYR A 108 4.25 6.17 -8.83
N VAL A 109 4.55 5.09 -9.57
CA VAL A 109 5.43 5.15 -10.76
C VAL A 109 4.82 6.02 -11.85
N THR A 110 3.54 5.82 -12.15
CA THR A 110 2.83 6.55 -13.23
C THR A 110 2.82 8.05 -12.98
N LYS A 111 2.59 8.46 -11.73
CA LYS A 111 2.49 9.88 -11.33
C LYS A 111 3.83 10.49 -10.96
N TRP A 112 4.93 9.74 -10.91
CA TRP A 112 6.24 10.26 -10.48
C TRP A 112 6.63 11.58 -11.17
N LYS A 113 6.52 11.63 -12.50
CA LYS A 113 6.89 12.82 -13.30
C LYS A 113 5.97 14.03 -13.10
N GLU A 114 4.76 13.84 -12.57
CA GLU A 114 3.87 14.94 -12.19
C GLU A 114 4.41 15.70 -10.96
N PHE A 115 5.01 14.98 -10.02
CA PHE A 115 5.51 15.55 -8.76
C PHE A 115 7.03 15.82 -8.79
N PHE A 116 7.76 15.09 -9.62
CA PHE A 116 9.20 15.20 -9.80
C PHE A 116 9.57 15.32 -11.29
N PRO A 117 9.23 16.44 -11.96
CA PRO A 117 9.46 16.60 -13.40
C PRO A 117 10.94 16.46 -13.78
N GLU A 118 11.82 17.01 -12.94
CA GLU A 118 13.26 17.07 -13.17
C GLU A 118 14.02 15.82 -12.69
N LYS A 119 13.39 14.94 -11.90
CA LYS A 119 14.05 13.73 -11.38
C LYS A 119 13.58 12.49 -12.13
N GLU A 120 14.52 11.64 -12.51
CA GLU A 120 14.20 10.30 -13.00
C GLU A 120 13.98 9.34 -11.82
N LEU A 121 13.02 8.44 -11.99
CA LEU A 121 12.81 7.34 -11.06
C LEU A 121 13.88 6.28 -11.34
N LYS A 122 14.90 6.21 -10.48
CA LYS A 122 16.11 5.40 -10.71
C LYS A 122 15.85 3.89 -10.60
N TYR A 123 14.95 3.49 -9.71
CA TYR A 123 14.57 2.10 -9.49
C TYR A 123 13.11 2.02 -9.01
N PRO A 124 12.41 0.87 -9.22
CA PRO A 124 11.01 0.74 -8.84
C PRO A 124 10.83 0.89 -7.32
N PRO A 125 9.86 1.70 -6.86
CA PRO A 125 9.44 1.63 -5.47
C PRO A 125 8.82 0.26 -5.19
N SER A 126 8.89 -0.18 -3.95
CA SER A 126 8.23 -1.39 -3.48
C SER A 126 7.64 -1.11 -2.11
N TYR A 127 6.54 -1.79 -1.79
CA TYR A 127 5.82 -1.60 -0.54
C TYR A 127 5.47 -2.94 0.09
N HIS A 128 5.56 -2.96 1.41
CA HIS A 128 4.99 -3.95 2.28
C HIS A 128 3.49 -3.70 2.45
N SER A 129 2.70 -4.74 2.68
CA SER A 129 1.27 -4.61 2.90
C SER A 129 0.74 -5.70 3.81
N ARG A 130 -0.17 -5.32 4.70
CA ARG A 130 -0.81 -6.23 5.66
C ARG A 130 -2.25 -5.86 5.93
N VAL A 131 -3.03 -6.85 6.35
CA VAL A 131 -4.41 -6.68 6.79
C VAL A 131 -4.46 -6.70 8.30
N ILE A 132 -4.93 -5.61 8.89
CA ILE A 132 -5.25 -5.50 10.31
C ILE A 132 -6.76 -5.71 10.47
N SER A 133 -7.11 -6.73 11.25
CA SER A 133 -8.48 -7.08 11.58
C SER A 133 -8.87 -6.42 12.91
N CYS A 134 -9.71 -5.38 12.85
CA CYS A 134 -10.19 -4.67 14.04
C CYS A 134 -11.52 -5.28 14.51
N ALA A 135 -11.52 -5.97 15.65
CA ALA A 135 -12.70 -6.68 16.15
C ALA A 135 -13.89 -5.77 16.51
N SER A 136 -13.64 -4.49 16.75
CA SER A 136 -14.65 -3.50 17.07
C SER A 136 -14.24 -2.10 16.59
N ILE A 137 -15.15 -1.14 16.71
CA ILE A 137 -14.89 0.26 16.33
C ILE A 137 -13.85 0.90 17.27
N GLU A 138 -13.81 0.48 18.53
CA GLU A 138 -12.82 0.93 19.53
C GLU A 138 -11.41 0.44 19.18
N VAL A 139 -11.28 -0.79 18.64
CA VAL A 139 -10.00 -1.31 18.14
C VAL A 139 -9.52 -0.51 16.93
N LEU A 140 -10.44 -0.14 16.01
CA LEU A 140 -10.11 0.75 14.90
C LEU A 140 -9.67 2.14 15.40
N GLN A 141 -10.36 2.70 16.39
CA GLN A 141 -10.02 3.98 16.99
C GLN A 141 -8.61 3.94 17.60
N ALA A 142 -8.29 2.89 18.36
CA ALA A 142 -6.97 2.68 18.94
C ALA A 142 -5.88 2.54 17.85
N TYR A 143 -6.19 1.86 16.75
CA TYR A 143 -5.29 1.78 15.60
C TYR A 143 -5.00 3.16 14.99
N LEU A 144 -6.03 3.97 14.71
CA LEU A 144 -5.85 5.30 14.13
C LEU A 144 -5.11 6.25 15.08
N ALA A 145 -5.42 6.20 16.37
CA ALA A 145 -4.69 6.94 17.40
C ALA A 145 -3.20 6.54 17.41
N TRP A 146 -2.91 5.25 17.30
CA TRP A 146 -1.54 4.74 17.21
C TRP A 146 -0.81 5.25 15.99
N ARG A 147 -1.43 5.25 14.80
CA ARG A 147 -0.79 5.78 13.58
C ARG A 147 -0.54 7.28 13.68
N GLN A 148 -1.50 8.06 14.18
CA GLN A 148 -1.31 9.50 14.32
C GLN A 148 -0.28 9.87 15.41
N ASN A 149 -0.23 9.11 16.51
CA ASN A 149 0.80 9.32 17.52
C ASN A 149 2.22 9.02 16.99
N ASP A 150 2.39 7.96 16.19
CA ASP A 150 3.67 7.67 15.56
C ASP A 150 4.08 8.76 14.56
N CYS A 151 3.14 9.28 13.76
CA CYS A 151 3.36 10.45 12.89
C CYS A 151 3.94 11.63 13.70
N HIS A 152 3.30 11.97 14.81
CA HIS A 152 3.74 13.04 15.69
C HIS A 152 5.13 12.85 16.27
N LEU A 153 5.41 11.65 16.80
CA LEU A 153 6.67 11.36 17.47
C LEU A 153 7.83 11.30 16.48
N ASN A 154 7.60 10.69 15.32
CA ASN A 154 8.60 10.58 14.26
C ASN A 154 8.90 11.95 13.66
N ASN A 155 7.88 12.71 13.25
CA ASN A 155 8.09 14.04 12.66
C ASN A 155 8.83 14.99 13.63
N LEU A 156 8.46 15.02 14.92
CA LEU A 156 9.17 15.83 15.91
C LEU A 156 10.63 15.38 16.07
N HIS A 157 10.88 14.08 16.09
CA HIS A 157 12.24 13.53 16.19
C HIS A 157 13.06 13.87 14.95
N ASP A 158 12.53 13.64 13.76
CA ASP A 158 13.20 13.87 12.48
C ASP A 158 13.44 15.36 12.25
N THR A 159 12.50 16.23 12.63
CA THR A 159 12.73 17.69 12.61
C THR A 159 13.93 18.06 13.47
N CYS A 160 14.01 17.55 14.70
CA CYS A 160 15.16 17.81 15.57
C CYS A 160 16.46 17.27 14.95
N LEU A 161 16.43 16.04 14.44
CA LEU A 161 17.58 15.35 13.87
C LEU A 161 18.14 16.15 12.70
N TRP A 162 17.30 16.50 11.74
CA TRP A 162 17.73 17.19 10.53
C TRP A 162 18.09 18.65 10.77
N MET A 163 17.49 19.32 11.76
CA MET A 163 17.95 20.65 12.17
C MET A 163 19.33 20.63 12.81
N LEU A 164 19.65 19.62 13.63
CA LEU A 164 21.01 19.41 14.15
C LEU A 164 22.00 19.16 13.02
N VAL A 165 21.65 18.29 12.06
CA VAL A 165 22.50 17.98 10.91
C VAL A 165 22.74 19.22 10.05
N LYS A 166 21.70 20.00 9.74
CA LYS A 166 21.82 21.29 9.02
C LYS A 166 22.63 22.33 9.81
N GLY A 167 22.64 22.22 11.14
CA GLY A 167 23.46 23.03 12.03
C GLY A 167 24.94 22.62 12.11
N GLY A 168 25.38 21.63 11.34
CA GLY A 168 26.78 21.18 11.24
C GLY A 168 27.12 19.90 12.00
N GLU A 169 26.15 19.27 12.67
CA GLU A 169 26.37 17.98 13.31
C GLU A 169 26.37 16.83 12.30
N THR A 170 27.15 15.78 12.56
CA THR A 170 27.01 14.52 11.82
C THR A 170 25.72 13.81 12.23
N GLU A 171 25.10 13.05 11.33
CA GLU A 171 23.87 12.30 11.62
C GLU A 171 24.01 11.39 12.87
N ASN A 172 25.13 10.68 13.01
CA ASN A 172 25.38 9.80 14.16
C ASN A 172 25.41 10.56 15.49
N LYS A 173 26.09 11.71 15.55
CA LYS A 173 26.11 12.57 16.74
C LYS A 173 24.73 13.11 17.07
N ALA A 174 23.98 13.55 16.07
CA ALA A 174 22.62 14.05 16.25
C ALA A 174 21.66 12.95 16.76
N ARG A 175 21.78 11.71 16.26
CA ARG A 175 21.01 10.56 16.76
C ARG A 175 21.34 10.23 18.21
N GLU A 176 22.63 10.18 18.58
CA GLU A 176 23.03 9.92 19.97
C GLU A 176 22.60 11.05 20.91
N PHE A 177 22.66 12.32 20.47
CA PHE A 177 22.17 13.45 21.25
C PHE A 177 20.65 13.37 21.53
N LEU A 178 19.87 12.93 20.54
CA LEU A 178 18.41 12.81 20.68
C LEU A 178 17.96 11.53 21.38
N LYS A 179 18.87 10.60 21.65
CA LYS A 179 18.57 9.32 22.30
C LYS A 179 18.09 9.55 23.73
N GLY A 180 16.95 8.95 24.08
CA GLY A 180 16.33 9.11 25.40
C GLY A 180 15.67 10.46 25.67
N THR A 181 15.72 11.41 24.71
CA THR A 181 15.06 12.71 24.89
C THR A 181 13.54 12.60 24.85
N GLN A 182 12.88 13.31 25.77
CA GLN A 182 11.43 13.39 25.86
C GLN A 182 10.85 14.42 24.89
N LYS A 183 9.54 14.35 24.65
CA LYS A 183 8.80 15.29 23.77
C LYS A 183 9.04 16.75 24.14
N GLN A 184 9.03 17.10 25.43
CA GLN A 184 9.26 18.46 25.89
C GLN A 184 10.67 18.96 25.52
N GLN A 185 11.70 18.15 25.81
CA GLN A 185 13.09 18.48 25.51
C GLN A 185 13.32 18.70 24.01
N LYS A 186 12.66 17.90 23.14
CA LYS A 186 12.71 18.10 21.68
C LYS A 186 12.08 19.43 21.24
N ASN A 187 10.95 19.81 21.84
CA ASN A 187 10.33 21.11 21.54
C ASN A 187 11.19 22.29 22.03
N GLU A 188 11.77 22.17 23.23
CA GLU A 188 12.70 23.17 23.77
C GLU A 188 13.94 23.32 22.89
N LEU A 189 14.51 22.21 22.42
CA LEU A 189 15.64 22.20 21.48
C LEU A 189 15.30 22.98 20.19
N LEU A 190 14.16 22.68 19.56
CA LEU A 190 13.72 23.37 18.33
C LEU A 190 13.54 24.86 18.56
N PHE A 191 12.92 25.24 19.68
CA PHE A 191 12.62 26.63 19.98
C PHE A 191 13.87 27.43 20.37
N GLN A 192 14.71 26.91 21.26
CA GLN A 192 15.87 27.64 21.79
C GLN A 192 17.03 27.68 20.80
N LYS A 193 17.35 26.57 20.15
CA LYS A 193 18.53 26.47 19.26
C LYS A 193 18.22 26.89 17.82
N PHE A 194 17.02 26.63 17.35
CA PHE A 194 16.66 26.84 15.93
C PHE A 194 15.54 27.86 15.72
N HIS A 195 14.97 28.42 16.80
CA HIS A 195 13.84 29.36 16.74
C HIS A 195 12.62 28.81 15.98
N ILE A 196 12.45 27.48 15.98
CA ILE A 196 11.33 26.78 15.34
C ILE A 196 10.30 26.44 16.42
N ASN A 197 9.08 26.96 16.26
CA ASN A 197 7.93 26.46 16.99
C ASN A 197 7.31 25.29 16.22
N TYR A 198 7.43 24.08 16.76
CA TYR A 198 6.89 22.87 16.14
C TYR A 198 5.42 23.03 15.76
N LYS A 199 4.58 23.64 16.60
CA LYS A 199 3.14 23.82 16.31
C LYS A 199 2.86 24.66 15.06
N ASN A 200 3.82 25.47 14.60
CA ASN A 200 3.68 26.31 13.42
C ASN A 200 4.13 25.61 12.14
N LEU A 201 4.72 24.41 12.23
CA LEU A 201 5.03 23.62 11.04
C LEU A 201 3.74 23.22 10.29
N PRO A 202 3.81 22.98 8.97
CA PRO A 202 2.68 22.54 8.17
C PRO A 202 1.93 21.37 8.81
N ALA A 203 0.60 21.44 8.79
CA ALA A 203 -0.24 20.42 9.43
C ALA A 203 -0.01 19.04 8.80
N MET A 204 0.24 18.95 7.49
CA MET A 204 0.54 17.69 6.79
C MET A 204 1.73 16.93 7.42
N TYR A 205 2.81 17.63 7.77
CA TYR A 205 4.00 17.00 8.35
C TYR A 205 3.74 16.52 9.78
N ARG A 206 3.00 17.33 10.54
CA ARG A 206 2.73 17.03 11.95
C ARG A 206 1.65 15.99 12.16
N GLN A 207 0.60 16.05 11.35
CA GLN A 207 -0.66 15.33 11.57
C GLN A 207 -0.84 14.19 10.58
N GLY A 208 -0.08 14.16 9.49
CA GLY A 208 -0.34 13.30 8.34
C GLY A 208 -1.52 13.80 7.51
N SER A 209 -1.97 12.95 6.60
CA SER A 209 -3.06 13.22 5.65
C SER A 209 -4.17 12.20 5.84
N CYS A 210 -5.39 12.66 6.09
CA CYS A 210 -6.57 11.79 5.99
C CYS A 210 -7.34 12.07 4.69
N ILE A 211 -7.78 11.01 4.02
CA ILE A 211 -8.51 11.10 2.76
C ILE A 211 -9.77 10.26 2.86
N PHE A 212 -10.92 10.87 2.55
CA PHE A 212 -12.22 10.21 2.53
C PHE A 212 -13.15 10.89 1.53
N LYS A 213 -14.21 10.19 1.12
CA LYS A 213 -15.18 10.74 0.16
C LYS A 213 -16.24 11.60 0.85
N THR A 214 -16.38 12.83 0.42
CA THR A 214 -17.45 13.74 0.84
C THR A 214 -18.41 14.02 -0.31
N LYS A 215 -19.66 14.33 0.02
CA LYS A 215 -20.65 14.77 -0.96
C LYS A 215 -20.41 16.25 -1.25
N VAL A 216 -20.14 16.56 -2.51
CA VAL A 216 -19.94 17.93 -3.00
C VAL A 216 -20.98 18.22 -4.08
N GLU A 217 -21.60 19.40 -4.03
CA GLU A 217 -22.44 19.91 -5.11
C GLU A 217 -21.56 20.41 -6.25
N GLU A 218 -21.72 19.86 -7.44
CA GLU A 218 -21.01 20.29 -8.64
C GLU A 218 -21.98 20.77 -9.71
N ASN A 219 -21.66 21.91 -10.34
CA ASN A 219 -22.42 22.44 -11.46
C ASN A 219 -22.01 21.68 -12.72
N VAL A 220 -22.87 20.79 -13.23
CA VAL A 220 -22.52 19.88 -14.33
C VAL A 220 -22.82 20.51 -15.69
N LYS A 221 -23.89 21.29 -15.81
CA LYS A 221 -24.32 22.02 -17.02
C LYS A 221 -25.10 23.26 -16.61
N CYS A 222 -25.20 24.26 -17.49
CA CYS A 222 -26.23 25.30 -17.36
C CYS A 222 -27.45 24.88 -18.19
N ASN A 223 -28.65 25.02 -17.63
CA ASN A 223 -29.90 24.89 -18.40
C ASN A 223 -29.98 25.98 -19.49
N VAL A 224 -30.91 25.82 -20.43
CA VAL A 224 -31.16 26.78 -21.53
C VAL A 224 -31.38 28.22 -21.02
N ASN A 225 -31.81 28.37 -19.76
CA ASN A 225 -32.03 29.66 -19.09
C ASN A 225 -30.83 30.16 -18.27
N GLY A 226 -29.63 29.56 -18.41
CA GLY A 226 -28.41 29.94 -17.67
C GLY A 226 -28.32 29.44 -16.23
N ALA A 227 -29.35 28.76 -15.71
CA ALA A 227 -29.34 28.23 -14.34
C ALA A 227 -28.44 26.98 -14.21
N PRO A 228 -27.54 26.90 -13.21
CA PRO A 228 -26.64 25.76 -13.04
C PRO A 228 -27.39 24.51 -12.56
N VAL A 229 -27.23 23.40 -13.28
CA VAL A 229 -27.67 22.07 -12.88
C VAL A 229 -26.66 21.50 -11.90
N LYS A 230 -27.00 21.58 -10.62
CA LYS A 230 -26.23 21.00 -9.52
C LYS A 230 -26.47 19.50 -9.44
N ARG A 231 -25.39 18.71 -9.41
CA ARG A 231 -25.45 17.28 -9.04
C ARG A 231 -24.57 17.03 -7.84
N LEU A 232 -25.07 16.23 -6.91
CA LEU A 232 -24.29 15.73 -5.79
C LEU A 232 -23.33 14.64 -6.28
N ARG A 233 -22.02 14.85 -6.13
CA ARG A 233 -21.01 13.83 -6.41
C ARG A 233 -20.17 13.54 -5.18
N ARG A 234 -19.68 12.31 -5.09
CA ARG A 234 -18.73 11.91 -4.05
C ARG A 234 -17.33 12.15 -4.59
N LYS A 235 -16.59 13.10 -4.00
CA LYS A 235 -15.18 13.35 -4.34
C LYS A 235 -14.30 13.06 -3.12
N ALA A 236 -13.09 12.58 -3.38
CA ALA A 236 -12.09 12.44 -2.34
C ALA A 236 -11.70 13.83 -1.83
N ARG A 237 -11.59 13.98 -0.51
CA ARG A 237 -11.14 15.20 0.15
C ARG A 237 -9.97 14.84 1.05
N ILE A 238 -8.89 15.62 0.94
CA ILE A 238 -7.73 15.54 1.83
C ILE A 238 -7.94 16.52 2.99
N VAL A 239 -7.72 16.06 4.21
CA VAL A 239 -7.81 16.85 5.44
C VAL A 239 -6.59 16.56 6.33
N HIS A 240 -6.12 17.56 7.07
CA HIS A 240 -5.06 17.42 8.07
C HIS A 240 -5.65 17.86 9.42
N ALA A 241 -6.03 16.90 10.26
CA ALA A 241 -6.73 17.15 11.52
C ALA A 241 -5.86 16.79 12.72
N GLU A 242 -5.99 17.52 13.82
CA GLU A 242 -5.17 17.29 15.02
C GLU A 242 -5.47 15.99 15.76
N ASN A 243 -6.69 15.46 15.62
CA ASN A 243 -7.10 14.22 16.26
C ASN A 243 -8.06 13.44 15.35
N ILE A 244 -7.52 12.61 14.46
CA ILE A 244 -8.31 11.78 13.55
C ILE A 244 -8.96 10.59 14.27
N ALA A 245 -8.51 10.26 15.48
CA ALA A 245 -9.13 9.27 16.35
C ALA A 245 -10.19 9.89 17.28
N GLY A 246 -10.38 11.21 17.21
CA GLY A 246 -11.29 11.95 18.08
C GLY A 246 -12.73 11.82 17.62
N ARG A 247 -13.64 11.74 18.58
CA ARG A 247 -15.09 11.69 18.33
C ARG A 247 -15.58 12.92 17.55
N SER A 248 -15.05 14.10 17.84
CA SER A 248 -15.41 15.35 17.15
C SER A 248 -15.15 15.26 15.64
N PHE A 249 -13.97 14.80 15.24
CA PHE A 249 -13.60 14.64 13.83
C PHE A 249 -14.58 13.71 13.07
N TRP A 250 -14.96 12.58 13.65
CA TRP A 250 -15.89 11.65 13.00
C TRP A 250 -17.32 12.20 12.97
N ASN A 251 -17.75 12.92 14.01
CA ASN A 251 -19.07 13.54 14.07
C ASN A 251 -19.27 14.65 13.02
N GLU A 252 -18.21 15.37 12.66
CA GLU A 252 -18.21 16.37 11.59
C GLU A 252 -18.35 15.76 10.18
N HIS A 253 -18.23 14.44 10.06
CA HIS A 253 -18.21 13.73 8.79
C HIS A 253 -19.26 12.60 8.72
N PRO A 254 -20.55 12.93 8.45
CA PRO A 254 -21.65 11.96 8.47
C PRO A 254 -21.49 10.77 7.52
N SER A 255 -20.72 10.91 6.43
CA SER A 255 -20.41 9.79 5.53
C SER A 255 -19.59 8.71 6.23
N LEU A 256 -18.62 9.09 7.06
CA LEU A 256 -17.77 8.17 7.80
C LEU A 256 -18.55 7.43 8.89
N LEU A 257 -19.38 8.15 9.66
CA LEU A 257 -20.27 7.55 10.66
C LEU A 257 -21.17 6.47 10.06
N LYS A 258 -21.71 6.72 8.87
CA LYS A 258 -22.59 5.77 8.18
C LYS A 258 -21.82 4.55 7.64
N GLU A 259 -20.62 4.76 7.14
CA GLU A 259 -19.87 3.74 6.37
C GLU A 259 -18.99 2.84 7.24
N VAL A 260 -18.47 3.37 8.35
CA VAL A 260 -17.57 2.66 9.27
C VAL A 260 -18.22 2.50 10.65
N GLY A 261 -18.74 3.60 11.20
CA GLY A 261 -19.24 3.68 12.57
C GLY A 261 -18.74 4.96 13.25
N GLY A 262 -19.30 5.28 14.42
CA GLY A 262 -18.87 6.42 15.23
C GLY A 262 -18.08 5.98 16.45
N PHE A 263 -17.18 6.85 16.91
CA PHE A 263 -16.49 6.69 18.18
C PHE A 263 -17.33 7.24 19.33
N THR A 264 -17.44 6.47 20.40
CA THR A 264 -18.26 6.79 21.59
C THR A 264 -17.51 7.68 22.57
N GLU A 265 -16.22 7.42 22.76
CA GLU A 265 -15.30 8.12 23.66
C GLU A 265 -14.04 8.54 22.90
N ASP A 266 -13.23 9.44 23.47
CA ASP A 266 -11.91 9.76 22.93
C ASP A 266 -10.85 8.80 23.52
N VAL A 267 -9.82 8.47 22.73
CA VAL A 267 -8.74 7.59 23.19
C VAL A 267 -7.58 8.43 23.74
N ASP A 268 -7.45 8.47 25.06
CA ASP A 268 -6.37 9.21 25.72
C ASP A 268 -5.03 8.46 25.76
N LYS A 269 -5.08 7.11 25.80
CA LYS A 269 -3.88 6.25 25.85
C LYS A 269 -4.08 4.97 25.05
N ILE A 270 -3.15 4.71 24.13
CA ILE A 270 -3.09 3.44 23.40
C ILE A 270 -2.50 2.37 24.31
N LYS A 271 -3.25 1.29 24.56
CA LYS A 271 -2.74 0.14 25.34
C LYS A 271 -1.65 -0.58 24.54
N LEU A 272 -0.54 -0.93 25.18
CA LEU A 272 0.59 -1.64 24.54
C LEU A 272 0.16 -2.98 23.92
N GLU A 273 -0.83 -3.64 24.53
CA GLU A 273 -1.42 -4.88 24.02
C GLU A 273 -2.01 -4.72 22.61
N TYR A 274 -2.65 -3.59 22.32
CA TYR A 274 -3.17 -3.30 20.98
C TYR A 274 -2.04 -3.18 19.96
N VAL A 275 -0.94 -2.52 20.31
CA VAL A 275 0.21 -2.37 19.41
C VAL A 275 0.79 -3.73 19.05
N ARG A 276 0.97 -4.63 20.04
CA ARG A 276 1.42 -6.00 19.79
C ARG A 276 0.45 -6.78 18.90
N PHE A 277 -0.85 -6.62 19.14
CA PHE A 277 -1.89 -7.24 18.31
C PHE A 277 -1.83 -6.75 16.85
N PHE A 278 -1.67 -5.45 16.61
CA PHE A 278 -1.56 -4.89 15.26
C PHE A 278 -0.28 -5.30 14.52
N GLN A 279 0.74 -5.73 15.26
CA GLN A 279 2.02 -6.19 14.71
C GLN A 279 2.08 -7.70 14.50
N PHE A 280 1.09 -8.46 14.99
CA PHE A 280 1.08 -9.91 14.87
C PHE A 280 0.76 -10.35 13.44
N GLU A 281 1.52 -11.32 12.92
CA GLU A 281 1.28 -11.94 11.62
C GLU A 281 1.48 -13.44 11.66
N ASN A 282 0.62 -14.16 10.93
CA ASN A 282 0.76 -15.59 10.72
C ASN A 282 1.95 -15.88 9.81
N LYS A 283 2.71 -16.92 10.17
CA LYS A 283 3.85 -17.41 9.39
C LYS A 283 3.45 -18.62 8.57
N LEU A 284 3.95 -18.69 7.34
CA LEU A 284 3.83 -19.87 6.48
C LEU A 284 4.55 -21.06 7.12
N MET A 285 4.04 -22.27 6.86
CA MET A 285 4.60 -23.49 7.44
C MET A 285 6.11 -23.59 7.17
N PRO A 286 6.95 -23.93 8.17
CA PRO A 286 8.37 -24.18 7.95
C PRO A 286 8.64 -25.36 7.02
N SER A 287 9.81 -25.37 6.38
CA SER A 287 10.30 -26.49 5.55
C SER A 287 9.39 -26.89 4.37
N THR A 288 8.53 -25.99 3.91
CA THR A 288 7.69 -26.15 2.72
C THR A 288 8.15 -25.22 1.61
N TRP A 289 7.95 -25.64 0.36
CA TRP A 289 8.06 -24.75 -0.80
C TRP A 289 7.02 -23.64 -0.69
N ILE A 290 7.43 -22.38 -0.85
CA ILE A 290 6.49 -21.26 -0.95
C ILE A 290 6.32 -20.93 -2.42
N VAL A 291 5.09 -20.94 -2.89
CA VAL A 291 4.74 -20.44 -4.22
C VAL A 291 3.93 -19.17 -4.08
N ILE A 292 4.47 -18.08 -4.59
CA ILE A 292 3.76 -16.81 -4.73
C ILE A 292 3.16 -16.76 -6.12
N ARG A 293 1.84 -16.84 -6.22
CA ARG A 293 1.12 -16.65 -7.48
C ARG A 293 0.70 -15.18 -7.59
N ILE A 294 1.01 -14.56 -8.71
CA ILE A 294 0.55 -13.25 -9.15
C ILE A 294 -0.47 -13.45 -10.27
N ASP A 295 -1.55 -12.69 -10.26
CA ASP A 295 -2.68 -12.83 -11.17
C ASP A 295 -3.19 -11.45 -11.61
N GLY A 296 -3.53 -11.31 -12.90
CA GLY A 296 -3.97 -10.05 -13.50
C GLY A 296 -5.40 -9.70 -13.12
N CYS A 297 -5.58 -8.60 -12.38
CA CYS A 297 -6.92 -8.18 -11.96
C CYS A 297 -7.67 -7.51 -13.11
N HIS A 298 -8.78 -8.09 -13.55
CA HIS A 298 -9.58 -7.63 -14.70
C HIS A 298 -8.75 -7.46 -15.98
N PHE A 299 -7.75 -8.32 -16.18
CA PHE A 299 -6.77 -8.15 -17.25
C PHE A 299 -7.39 -8.29 -18.65
N HIS A 300 -8.50 -9.01 -18.79
CA HIS A 300 -9.29 -9.03 -20.03
C HIS A 300 -9.65 -7.60 -20.48
N ARG A 301 -10.21 -6.78 -19.57
CA ARG A 301 -10.54 -5.37 -19.86
C ARG A 301 -9.28 -4.56 -20.15
N PHE A 302 -8.19 -4.82 -19.41
CA PHE A 302 -6.90 -4.15 -19.64
C PHE A 302 -6.38 -4.42 -21.06
N SER A 303 -6.39 -5.68 -21.50
CA SER A 303 -5.97 -6.11 -22.83
C SER A 303 -6.82 -5.48 -23.94
N GLU A 304 -8.13 -5.35 -23.72
CA GLU A 304 -9.05 -4.74 -24.69
C GLU A 304 -8.84 -3.23 -24.81
N VAL A 305 -8.74 -2.52 -23.68
CA VAL A 305 -8.53 -1.07 -23.66
C VAL A 305 -7.18 -0.70 -24.30
N HIS A 306 -6.17 -1.54 -24.13
CA HIS A 306 -4.86 -1.38 -24.74
C HIS A 306 -4.71 -2.10 -26.08
N GLN A 307 -5.77 -2.71 -26.64
CA GLN A 307 -5.77 -3.36 -27.95
C GLN A 307 -4.59 -4.34 -28.12
N PHE A 308 -4.49 -5.30 -27.20
CA PHE A 308 -3.53 -6.39 -27.34
C PHE A 308 -3.98 -7.37 -28.42
N GLU A 309 -3.01 -7.95 -29.14
CA GLU A 309 -3.28 -8.98 -30.14
C GLU A 309 -3.89 -10.23 -29.47
N LYS A 310 -4.97 -10.77 -30.06
CA LYS A 310 -5.65 -11.98 -29.59
C LYS A 310 -5.34 -13.17 -30.51
N PRO A 311 -5.17 -14.39 -30.00
CA PRO A 311 -5.33 -14.76 -28.58
C PRO A 311 -4.12 -14.39 -27.70
N ASN A 312 -2.94 -14.18 -28.30
CA ASN A 312 -1.70 -13.93 -27.55
C ASN A 312 -0.94 -12.73 -28.14
N ASP A 313 -0.67 -11.73 -27.31
CA ASP A 313 0.17 -10.59 -27.66
C ASP A 313 1.61 -10.84 -27.20
N LYS A 314 2.52 -11.00 -28.16
CA LYS A 314 3.93 -11.31 -27.87
C LYS A 314 4.61 -10.20 -27.05
N GLN A 315 4.27 -8.93 -27.29
CA GLN A 315 4.87 -7.81 -26.56
C GLN A 315 4.38 -7.80 -25.10
N ALA A 316 3.08 -8.04 -24.88
CA ALA A 316 2.50 -8.12 -23.55
C ALA A 316 3.11 -9.27 -22.73
N LEU A 317 3.25 -10.46 -23.35
CA LEU A 317 3.88 -11.62 -22.72
C LEU A 317 5.35 -11.35 -22.40
N ASN A 318 6.10 -10.76 -23.33
CA ASN A 318 7.50 -10.44 -23.10
C ASN A 318 7.69 -9.38 -22.01
N LEU A 319 6.77 -8.42 -21.87
CA LEU A 319 6.76 -7.47 -20.75
C LEU A 319 6.56 -8.21 -19.42
N MET A 320 5.57 -9.11 -19.32
CA MET A 320 5.36 -9.94 -18.12
C MET A 320 6.62 -10.78 -17.80
N ASN A 321 7.24 -11.39 -18.81
CA ASN A 321 8.49 -12.15 -18.65
C ASN A 321 9.63 -11.28 -18.14
N SER A 322 9.78 -10.07 -18.69
CA SER A 322 10.80 -9.10 -18.27
C SER A 322 10.60 -8.63 -16.83
N CYS A 323 9.35 -8.49 -16.37
CA CYS A 323 9.03 -8.21 -14.97
C CYS A 323 9.38 -9.40 -14.06
N ALA A 324 9.08 -10.63 -14.48
CA ALA A 324 9.42 -11.83 -13.71
C ALA A 324 10.94 -12.02 -13.57
N VAL A 325 11.70 -11.74 -14.63
CA VAL A 325 13.18 -11.73 -14.57
C VAL A 325 13.67 -10.71 -13.56
N ALA A 326 13.07 -9.51 -13.50
CA ALA A 326 13.45 -8.51 -12.51
C ALA A 326 13.13 -8.96 -11.07
N VAL A 327 11.99 -9.64 -10.85
CA VAL A 327 11.65 -10.22 -9.54
C VAL A 327 12.67 -11.29 -9.12
N LEU A 328 13.09 -12.16 -10.04
CA LEU A 328 14.12 -13.18 -9.78
C LEU A 328 15.48 -12.55 -9.41
N GLN A 329 15.83 -11.42 -10.02
CA GLN A 329 17.07 -10.69 -9.72
C GLN A 329 16.99 -9.98 -8.36
N GLU A 330 15.82 -9.44 -8.02
CA GLU A 330 15.59 -8.68 -6.79
C GLU A 330 15.45 -9.57 -5.55
N ILE A 331 14.92 -10.79 -5.70
CA ILE A 331 14.63 -11.70 -4.60
C ILE A 331 15.40 -13.02 -4.79
N PRO A 332 16.64 -13.14 -4.27
CA PRO A 332 17.52 -14.30 -4.50
C PRO A 332 17.01 -15.63 -3.95
N ASP A 333 16.00 -15.60 -3.08
CA ASP A 333 15.37 -16.80 -2.51
C ASP A 333 14.40 -17.47 -3.50
N ILE A 334 13.99 -16.78 -4.56
CA ILE A 334 13.21 -17.34 -5.66
C ILE A 334 14.16 -18.11 -6.58
N ILE A 335 13.90 -19.40 -6.77
CA ILE A 335 14.74 -20.27 -7.60
C ILE A 335 14.13 -20.57 -8.97
N PHE A 336 12.83 -20.31 -9.13
CA PHE A 336 12.10 -20.65 -10.34
C PHE A 336 10.89 -19.75 -10.49
N ALA A 337 10.59 -19.33 -11.71
CA ALA A 337 9.38 -18.60 -12.05
C ALA A 337 8.74 -19.21 -13.32
N TYR A 338 7.41 -19.29 -13.33
CA TYR A 338 6.65 -19.80 -14.48
C TYR A 338 5.45 -18.89 -14.75
N GLY A 339 5.28 -18.47 -15.99
CA GLY A 339 4.20 -17.57 -16.40
C GLY A 339 3.31 -18.18 -17.47
N VAL A 340 2.01 -17.89 -17.37
CA VAL A 340 0.98 -18.24 -18.37
C VAL A 340 -0.03 -17.10 -18.42
N SER A 341 -0.31 -16.58 -19.62
CA SER A 341 -1.22 -15.44 -19.81
C SER A 341 -0.78 -14.23 -18.98
N ASP A 342 -1.64 -13.77 -18.08
CA ASP A 342 -1.53 -12.64 -17.17
C ASP A 342 -1.12 -13.08 -15.74
N GLU A 343 -0.69 -14.33 -15.59
CA GLU A 343 -0.33 -14.93 -14.31
C GLU A 343 1.13 -15.36 -14.24
N TYR A 344 1.69 -15.31 -13.04
CA TYR A 344 3.05 -15.78 -12.74
C TYR A 344 3.11 -16.52 -11.40
N SER A 345 3.88 -17.59 -11.35
CA SER A 345 4.18 -18.36 -10.15
C SER A 345 5.66 -18.26 -9.83
N PHE A 346 6.01 -17.74 -8.65
CA PHE A 346 7.38 -17.64 -8.16
C PHE A 346 7.61 -18.65 -7.04
N VAL A 347 8.59 -19.52 -7.20
CA VAL A 347 8.90 -20.62 -6.28
C VAL A 347 10.12 -20.25 -5.44
N PHE A 348 9.91 -20.16 -4.13
CA PHE A 348 10.95 -19.91 -3.13
C PHE A 348 11.47 -21.22 -2.56
N LYS A 349 12.75 -21.24 -2.15
CA LYS A 349 13.37 -22.40 -1.49
C LYS A 349 12.60 -22.84 -0.24
N LYS A 350 12.56 -24.15 0.00
CA LYS A 350 11.88 -24.73 1.17
C LYS A 350 12.41 -24.26 2.52
N ASP A 351 13.71 -23.97 2.58
CA ASP A 351 14.45 -23.46 3.75
C ASP A 351 14.54 -21.93 3.79
N SER A 352 13.84 -21.23 2.88
CA SER A 352 13.79 -19.77 2.87
C SER A 352 13.24 -19.23 4.19
N HIS A 353 13.99 -18.29 4.77
CA HIS A 353 13.60 -17.46 5.90
C HIS A 353 13.25 -16.02 5.47
N PHE A 354 13.06 -15.79 4.17
CA PHE A 354 12.72 -14.48 3.62
C PHE A 354 11.49 -13.90 4.34
N TYR A 355 11.63 -12.67 4.86
CA TYR A 355 10.66 -12.01 5.74
C TYR A 355 10.09 -12.89 6.87
N GLN A 356 10.93 -13.76 7.44
CA GLN A 356 10.52 -14.71 8.48
C GLN A 356 9.30 -15.57 8.09
N ARG A 357 9.09 -15.79 6.79
CA ARG A 357 7.95 -16.52 6.21
C ARG A 357 6.60 -15.85 6.49
N GLN A 358 6.55 -14.54 6.70
CA GLN A 358 5.29 -13.79 6.79
C GLN A 358 4.65 -13.66 5.41
N ALA A 359 3.45 -14.22 5.24
CA ALA A 359 2.81 -14.33 3.93
C ALA A 359 2.50 -12.95 3.31
N SER A 360 1.96 -12.03 4.11
CA SER A 360 1.67 -10.63 3.75
C SER A 360 2.91 -9.94 3.18
N GLU A 361 4.03 -10.04 3.88
CA GLU A 361 5.28 -9.39 3.51
C GLU A 361 5.85 -9.93 2.20
N ILE A 362 5.89 -11.26 2.03
CA ILE A 362 6.42 -11.88 0.81
C ILE A 362 5.51 -11.57 -0.38
N VAL A 363 4.19 -11.74 -0.23
CA VAL A 363 3.23 -11.48 -1.31
C VAL A 363 3.26 -10.00 -1.71
N SER A 364 3.20 -9.09 -0.74
CA SER A 364 3.12 -7.65 -1.00
C SER A 364 4.35 -7.12 -1.71
N VAL A 365 5.55 -7.48 -1.27
CA VAL A 365 6.80 -7.05 -1.91
C VAL A 365 6.90 -7.59 -3.34
N THR A 366 6.59 -8.88 -3.54
CA THR A 366 6.67 -9.50 -4.88
C THR A 366 5.68 -8.84 -5.84
N VAL A 367 4.42 -8.65 -5.41
CA VAL A 367 3.37 -8.02 -6.21
C VAL A 367 3.64 -6.55 -6.47
N SER A 368 4.04 -5.80 -5.44
CA SER A 368 4.37 -4.38 -5.53
C SER A 368 5.51 -4.13 -6.51
N PHE A 369 6.62 -4.85 -6.36
CA PHE A 369 7.76 -4.73 -7.25
C PHE A 369 7.42 -5.13 -8.68
N PHE A 370 6.69 -6.25 -8.88
CA PHE A 370 6.24 -6.66 -10.21
C PHE A 370 5.38 -5.59 -10.89
N SER A 371 4.46 -4.98 -10.12
CA SER A 371 3.57 -3.92 -10.60
C SER A 371 4.33 -2.67 -11.02
N SER A 372 5.26 -2.19 -10.18
CA SER A 372 6.12 -1.05 -10.52
C SER A 372 7.01 -1.33 -11.73
N MET A 373 7.59 -2.53 -11.82
CA MET A 373 8.40 -2.93 -12.98
C MET A 373 7.58 -2.96 -14.27
N TYR A 374 6.32 -3.40 -14.21
CA TYR A 374 5.43 -3.41 -15.37
C TYR A 374 5.23 -2.00 -15.94
N ILE A 375 5.04 -1.00 -15.07
CA ILE A 375 4.90 0.40 -15.50
C ILE A 375 6.22 0.94 -16.05
N MET A 376 7.32 0.74 -15.32
CA MET A 376 8.64 1.27 -15.73
C MET A 376 9.09 0.70 -17.08
N LYS A 377 8.82 -0.59 -17.34
CA LYS A 377 9.19 -1.26 -18.58
C LYS A 377 8.17 -1.09 -19.70
N TRP A 378 7.00 -0.50 -19.46
CA TRP A 378 5.94 -0.40 -20.47
C TRP A 378 6.44 0.16 -21.81
N LYS A 379 7.19 1.26 -21.79
CA LYS A 379 7.68 1.93 -23.00
C LYS A 379 8.80 1.17 -23.73
N GLU A 380 9.49 0.23 -23.07
CA GLU A 380 10.46 -0.67 -23.70
C GLU A 380 9.76 -1.65 -24.65
N PHE A 381 8.60 -2.18 -24.24
CA PHE A 381 7.85 -3.18 -25.01
C PHE A 381 6.79 -2.55 -25.91
N PHE A 382 6.25 -1.40 -25.51
CA PHE A 382 5.18 -0.69 -26.21
C PHE A 382 5.54 0.78 -26.46
N PRO A 383 6.53 1.07 -27.33
CA PRO A 383 7.03 2.44 -27.53
C PRO A 383 5.94 3.40 -28.03
N LEU A 384 5.07 2.93 -28.94
CA LEU A 384 4.04 3.73 -29.58
C LEU A 384 2.69 3.72 -28.85
N LYS A 385 2.54 2.89 -27.80
CA LYS A 385 1.27 2.76 -27.07
C LYS A 385 1.37 3.49 -25.74
N GLU A 386 0.41 4.34 -25.46
CA GLU A 386 0.29 4.96 -24.14
C GLU A 386 -0.42 4.03 -23.16
N LEU A 387 0.07 4.01 -21.93
CA LEU A 387 -0.58 3.32 -20.83
C LEU A 387 -1.77 4.19 -20.38
N LYS A 388 -2.99 3.72 -20.63
CA LYS A 388 -4.22 4.49 -20.37
C LYS A 388 -4.58 4.52 -18.89
N TYR A 389 -4.34 3.40 -18.19
CA TYR A 389 -4.49 3.29 -16.75
C TYR A 389 -3.55 2.19 -16.23
N PRO A 390 -3.06 2.28 -14.98
CA PRO A 390 -2.18 1.27 -14.42
C PRO A 390 -2.87 -0.09 -14.26
N PRO A 391 -2.20 -1.21 -14.55
CA PRO A 391 -2.71 -2.53 -14.22
C PRO A 391 -2.69 -2.74 -12.71
N SER A 392 -3.51 -3.68 -12.25
CA SER A 392 -3.49 -4.18 -10.89
C SER A 392 -3.31 -5.69 -10.93
N PHE A 393 -2.51 -6.20 -10.01
CA PHE A 393 -2.26 -7.61 -9.83
C PHE A 393 -2.62 -7.99 -8.41
N ASP A 394 -3.28 -9.12 -8.24
CA ASP A 394 -3.36 -9.75 -6.93
C ASP A 394 -2.32 -10.83 -6.78
N GLY A 395 -2.06 -11.21 -5.53
CA GLY A 395 -1.21 -12.34 -5.25
C GLY A 395 -1.62 -13.09 -4.01
N ARG A 396 -1.16 -14.34 -3.96
CA ARG A 396 -1.38 -15.27 -2.84
C ARG A 396 -0.15 -16.15 -2.63
N ALA A 397 0.04 -16.60 -1.39
CA ALA A 397 1.07 -17.56 -1.03
C ALA A 397 0.45 -18.94 -0.83
N VAL A 398 1.08 -19.97 -1.39
CA VAL A 398 0.69 -21.38 -1.21
C VAL A 398 1.90 -22.17 -0.76
N CYS A 399 1.71 -23.07 0.20
CA CYS A 399 2.77 -23.93 0.72
C CYS A 399 2.63 -25.36 0.19
N TYR A 400 3.67 -25.86 -0.48
CA TYR A 400 3.73 -27.26 -0.92
C TYR A 400 4.77 -28.03 -0.10
N PRO A 401 4.39 -29.13 0.59
CA PRO A 401 5.26 -29.79 1.56
C PRO A 401 6.29 -30.74 0.96
N SER A 402 6.16 -31.13 -0.31
CA SER A 402 7.09 -32.04 -0.97
C SER A 402 7.41 -31.60 -2.41
N ASP A 403 8.56 -32.06 -2.91
CA ASP A 403 9.00 -31.83 -4.29
C ASP A 403 8.01 -32.44 -5.30
N GLU A 404 7.37 -33.57 -4.96
CA GLU A 404 6.35 -34.21 -5.77
C GLU A 404 5.11 -33.33 -5.92
N ILE A 405 4.59 -32.76 -4.83
CA ILE A 405 3.40 -31.89 -4.86
C ILE A 405 3.72 -30.59 -5.60
N LEU A 406 4.92 -30.03 -5.42
CA LEU A 406 5.35 -28.86 -6.19
C LEU A 406 5.41 -29.18 -7.70
N ARG A 407 5.95 -30.33 -8.08
CA ARG A 407 5.98 -30.78 -9.48
C ARG A 407 4.57 -30.93 -10.04
N ASP A 408 3.65 -31.52 -9.27
CA ASP A 408 2.25 -31.67 -9.65
C ASP A 408 1.56 -30.32 -9.82
N TYR A 409 1.89 -29.34 -8.97
CA TYR A 409 1.43 -27.96 -9.15
C TYR A 409 1.92 -27.35 -10.46
N LEU A 410 3.20 -27.52 -10.80
CA LEU A 410 3.74 -27.02 -12.07
C LEU A 410 3.11 -27.74 -13.28
N ALA A 411 2.86 -29.05 -13.17
CA ALA A 411 2.16 -29.82 -14.19
C ALA A 411 0.70 -29.36 -14.34
N TRP A 412 0.02 -29.08 -13.23
CA TRP A 412 -1.32 -28.48 -13.24
C TRP A 412 -1.31 -27.16 -14.02
N ARG A 413 -0.34 -26.27 -13.75
CA ARG A 413 -0.18 -24.98 -14.45
C ARG A 413 0.14 -25.09 -15.94
N GLN A 414 0.70 -26.20 -16.40
CA GLN A 414 0.93 -26.46 -17.83
C GLN A 414 -0.33 -26.98 -18.53
N VAL A 415 -1.17 -27.74 -17.83
CA VAL A 415 -2.39 -28.35 -18.38
C VAL A 415 -3.58 -27.39 -18.34
N ASP A 416 -3.53 -26.35 -17.51
CA ASP A 416 -4.54 -25.27 -17.42
C ASP A 416 -4.54 -24.31 -18.65
N LEU A 417 -3.80 -24.66 -19.72
CA LEU A 417 -3.66 -23.91 -20.98
C LEU A 417 -4.77 -24.21 -22.00
#